data_AF-A0A948HL36-F1
#
_entry.id   AF-A0A948HL36-F1
#
_cell.length_a   1.000
_cell.length_b   1.000
_cell.length_c   1.000
_cell.angle_alpha   90.00
_cell.angle_beta   90.00
_cell.angle_gamma   90.00
#
_symmetry.space_group_name_H-M   'P 1'
#
loop_
_entity.id
_entity.type
_entity.pdbx_description
1 polymer ?
#
loop_
_entity_poly.entity_id
_entity_poly.type
_entity_poly.pdbx_seq_one_letter_code
_entity_poly.pdbx_strand_id
1 'polypeptide(L)'
;MTAIRLPLTALALVLALGACQPAGDPAASATQDAATVPGAAGGTSPFGEAAIWDGEVDACRGQAPVADDCLSKAMQAAKASPQAIAAAHQLGAQGNPGYVSAWRDQDGVGIATIEYPFRANTNEGTLLVDSAGHTVDVDADVLPEMSRADATVKPFLDAHPDASPFAPAEASGSEALPNGGVRLIYSTPLRTCHACAEDGVLRVAYDFDAQRRFAGKQILDLR
;
A
#
# COMPACT_ATOMS: atom_id res chain seq x y z
N MET A 1 27.09 -31.67 85.35
CA MET A 1 25.68 -31.25 85.27
C MET A 1 25.37 -30.91 83.82
N THR A 2 24.17 -31.26 83.39
CA THR A 2 23.77 -31.69 82.04
C THR A 2 23.96 -30.65 80.93
N ALA A 3 24.53 -31.08 79.80
CA ALA A 3 24.63 -30.32 78.56
C ALA A 3 23.35 -30.51 77.72
N ILE A 4 22.85 -29.43 77.13
CA ILE A 4 21.85 -29.47 76.04
C ILE A 4 22.45 -28.70 74.86
N ARG A 5 22.66 -29.42 73.76
CA ARG A 5 22.88 -28.88 72.42
C ARG A 5 21.52 -28.79 71.72
N LEU A 6 21.30 -27.80 70.86
CA LEU A 6 20.55 -27.88 69.59
C LEU A 6 20.69 -26.54 68.82
N PRO A 7 20.39 -26.45 67.50
CA PRO A 7 21.41 -26.16 66.49
C PRO A 7 21.18 -24.87 65.67
N LEU A 8 22.23 -24.51 64.93
CA LEU A 8 22.29 -23.49 63.89
C LEU A 8 21.08 -23.50 62.95
N THR A 9 20.55 -22.31 62.66
CA THR A 9 19.84 -22.03 61.41
C THR A 9 20.50 -20.79 60.80
N ALA A 10 21.29 -20.99 59.76
CA ALA A 10 21.91 -19.93 58.98
C ALA A 10 20.86 -19.35 58.02
N LEU A 11 20.48 -18.10 58.22
CA LEU A 11 19.62 -17.37 57.31
C LEU A 11 20.49 -16.74 56.22
N ALA A 12 20.52 -17.36 55.04
CA ALA A 12 21.19 -16.82 53.87
C ALA A 12 20.35 -15.67 53.28
N LEU A 13 20.84 -14.45 53.41
CA LEU A 13 20.26 -13.26 52.80
C LEU A 13 20.78 -13.15 51.35
N VAL A 14 19.95 -13.52 50.37
CA VAL A 14 20.28 -13.35 48.94
C VAL A 14 19.93 -11.92 48.53
N LEU A 15 20.96 -11.15 48.20
CA LEU A 15 20.87 -9.83 47.59
C LEU A 15 20.29 -9.96 46.17
N ALA A 16 19.09 -9.42 45.95
CA ALA A 16 18.52 -9.28 44.62
C ALA A 16 19.21 -8.11 43.90
N LEU A 17 20.05 -8.41 42.93
CA LEU A 17 20.56 -7.45 41.95
C LEU A 17 19.39 -7.03 41.06
N GLY A 18 18.95 -5.77 41.19
CA GLY A 18 18.02 -5.15 40.24
C GLY A 18 18.70 -5.01 38.89
N ALA A 19 18.34 -5.86 37.92
CA ALA A 19 18.73 -5.70 36.54
C ALA A 19 18.00 -4.48 35.96
N CYS A 20 18.74 -3.44 35.59
CA CYS A 20 18.25 -2.39 34.70
C CYS A 20 17.95 -3.04 33.35
N GLN A 21 16.67 -3.18 33.01
CA GLN A 21 16.28 -3.44 31.64
C GLN A 21 16.38 -2.12 30.84
N PRO A 22 17.04 -2.09 29.68
CA PRO A 22 16.91 -0.97 28.76
C PRO A 22 15.45 -0.85 28.34
N ALA A 23 14.95 0.39 28.28
CA ALA A 23 13.62 0.69 27.76
C ALA A 23 13.46 0.04 26.39
N GLY A 24 12.42 -0.78 26.22
CA GLY A 24 12.09 -1.38 24.94
C GLY A 24 11.88 -0.30 23.89
N ASP A 25 12.44 -0.51 22.71
CA ASP A 25 12.21 0.32 21.54
C ASP A 25 10.69 0.49 21.32
N PRO A 26 10.22 1.66 20.89
CA PRO A 26 8.83 1.82 20.47
C PRO A 26 8.56 0.79 19.38
N ALA A 27 7.49 0.00 19.57
CA ALA A 27 7.12 -1.10 18.69
C ALA A 27 7.21 -0.67 17.22
N ALA A 28 8.16 -1.27 16.49
CA ALA A 28 8.15 -1.22 15.05
C ALA A 28 6.84 -1.87 14.60
N SER A 29 5.90 -1.08 14.10
CA SER A 29 4.74 -1.60 13.36
C SER A 29 5.28 -2.55 12.30
N ALA A 30 4.78 -3.79 12.28
CA ALA A 30 5.25 -4.80 11.36
C ALA A 30 5.07 -4.30 9.92
N THR A 31 6.17 -4.15 9.18
CA THR A 31 6.15 -3.92 7.74
C THR A 31 5.39 -5.08 7.09
N GLN A 32 4.32 -4.77 6.37
CA GLN A 32 3.57 -5.78 5.63
C GLN A 32 4.05 -5.80 4.18
N ASP A 33 4.23 -7.00 3.65
CA ASP A 33 4.39 -7.21 2.21
C ASP A 33 3.10 -6.73 1.54
N ALA A 34 3.15 -5.61 0.83
CA ALA A 34 2.06 -5.25 -0.08
C ALA A 34 2.03 -6.26 -1.23
N ALA A 35 0.85 -6.52 -1.79
CA ALA A 35 0.71 -7.24 -3.04
C ALA A 35 1.51 -6.50 -4.13
N THR A 36 2.76 -6.92 -4.31
CA THR A 36 3.67 -6.36 -5.30
C THR A 36 3.49 -7.20 -6.54
N VAL A 37 3.03 -6.60 -7.63
CA VAL A 37 3.00 -7.31 -8.92
C VAL A 37 4.42 -7.26 -9.48
N PRO A 38 5.06 -8.42 -9.74
CA PRO A 38 6.38 -8.46 -10.35
C PRO A 38 6.41 -7.66 -11.65
N GLY A 39 7.47 -6.90 -11.88
CA GLY A 39 7.75 -6.37 -13.22
C GLY A 39 7.93 -7.54 -14.20
N ALA A 40 7.76 -7.27 -15.50
CA ALA A 40 8.02 -8.28 -16.53
C ALA A 40 9.44 -8.85 -16.36
N ALA A 41 9.55 -10.17 -16.21
CA ALA A 41 10.84 -10.83 -15.98
C ALA A 41 11.85 -10.47 -17.11
N GLY A 42 12.88 -9.68 -16.75
CA GLY A 42 13.95 -9.26 -17.68
C GLY A 42 13.61 -8.11 -18.62
N GLY A 43 12.46 -7.43 -18.45
CA GLY A 43 12.06 -6.27 -19.25
C GLY A 43 11.92 -5.00 -18.41
N THR A 44 12.15 -3.84 -19.02
CA THR A 44 11.73 -2.54 -18.49
C THR A 44 10.24 -2.58 -18.13
N SER A 45 9.84 -2.04 -16.99
CA SER A 45 8.42 -1.94 -16.61
C SER A 45 7.60 -1.36 -17.76
N PRO A 46 6.41 -1.92 -18.07
CA PRO A 46 5.54 -1.26 -19.02
C PRO A 46 4.94 0.02 -18.44
N PHE A 47 5.06 0.28 -17.15
CA PHE A 47 4.62 1.52 -16.53
C PHE A 47 5.74 2.56 -16.55
N GLY A 48 5.44 3.75 -17.08
CA GLY A 48 6.37 4.85 -17.24
C GLY A 48 5.73 5.99 -18.02
N GLU A 49 6.45 7.10 -18.19
CA GLU A 49 5.94 8.28 -18.91
C GLU A 49 5.51 7.95 -20.35
N ALA A 50 6.26 7.11 -21.06
CA ALA A 50 5.87 6.69 -22.40
C ALA A 50 4.66 5.74 -22.44
N ALA A 51 4.14 5.29 -21.29
CA ALA A 51 2.91 4.52 -21.19
C ALA A 51 1.64 5.40 -21.22
N ILE A 52 1.78 6.73 -21.12
CA ILE A 52 0.64 7.65 -21.11
C ILE A 52 -0.16 7.52 -22.40
N TRP A 53 -1.48 7.41 -22.26
CA TRP A 53 -2.44 7.43 -23.35
C TRP A 53 -3.68 8.23 -22.94
N ASP A 54 -4.24 9.00 -23.87
CA ASP A 54 -5.37 9.91 -23.68
C ASP A 54 -6.46 9.73 -24.77
N GLY A 55 -6.49 8.54 -25.37
CA GLY A 55 -7.41 8.25 -26.48
C GLY A 55 -8.83 7.87 -26.03
N GLU A 56 -9.73 7.85 -27.00
CA GLU A 56 -11.16 7.60 -26.77
C GLU A 56 -11.47 6.11 -26.54
N VAL A 57 -12.32 5.84 -25.54
CA VAL A 57 -12.75 4.48 -25.14
C VAL A 57 -14.25 4.25 -25.28
N ASP A 58 -15.02 5.27 -25.68
CA ASP A 58 -16.48 5.22 -25.71
C ASP A 58 -17.04 4.11 -26.62
N ALA A 59 -16.37 3.80 -27.72
CA ALA A 59 -16.74 2.70 -28.61
C ALA A 59 -16.70 1.32 -27.93
N CYS A 60 -15.96 1.19 -26.83
CA CYS A 60 -15.82 -0.04 -26.05
C CYS A 60 -16.84 -0.17 -24.91
N ARG A 61 -17.61 0.88 -24.61
CA ARG A 61 -18.63 0.84 -23.55
C ARG A 61 -19.77 -0.12 -23.91
N GLY A 62 -20.24 -0.89 -22.93
CA GLY A 62 -21.37 -1.82 -23.09
C GLY A 62 -21.04 -3.12 -23.83
N GLN A 63 -19.78 -3.36 -24.20
CA GLN A 63 -19.36 -4.61 -24.85
C GLN A 63 -18.87 -5.63 -23.80
N ALA A 64 -19.74 -6.56 -23.40
CA ALA A 64 -19.36 -7.71 -22.58
C ALA A 64 -19.38 -9.01 -23.41
N PRO A 65 -18.39 -9.92 -23.31
CA PRO A 65 -17.06 -9.80 -22.70
C PRO A 65 -16.03 -9.39 -23.78
N VAL A 66 -15.75 -8.10 -23.92
CA VAL A 66 -14.86 -7.58 -24.99
C VAL A 66 -14.08 -6.32 -24.55
N ALA A 67 -14.16 -5.89 -23.29
CA ALA A 67 -13.57 -4.61 -22.87
C ALA A 67 -12.04 -4.56 -23.02
N ASP A 68 -11.31 -5.62 -22.61
CA ASP A 68 -9.85 -5.72 -22.77
C ASP A 68 -9.42 -5.73 -24.25
N ASP A 69 -10.06 -6.58 -25.06
CA ASP A 69 -9.80 -6.72 -26.48
C ASP A 69 -10.15 -5.45 -27.26
N CYS A 70 -11.25 -4.79 -26.89
CA CYS A 70 -11.68 -3.55 -27.50
C CYS A 70 -10.72 -2.41 -27.17
N LEU A 71 -10.35 -2.26 -25.89
CA LEU A 71 -9.38 -1.26 -25.45
C LEU A 71 -8.05 -1.45 -26.19
N SER A 72 -7.53 -2.68 -26.21
CA SER A 72 -6.27 -3.00 -26.91
C SER A 72 -6.33 -2.63 -28.40
N LYS A 73 -7.45 -2.94 -29.08
CA LYS A 73 -7.65 -2.56 -30.49
C LYS A 73 -7.78 -1.05 -30.68
N ALA A 74 -8.47 -0.35 -29.78
CA ALA A 74 -8.59 1.11 -29.82
C ALA A 74 -7.23 1.78 -29.69
N MET A 75 -6.41 1.34 -28.72
CA MET A 75 -5.04 1.82 -28.55
C MET A 75 -4.17 1.55 -29.78
N GLN A 76 -4.24 0.35 -30.37
CA GLN A 76 -3.52 0.01 -31.60
C GLN A 76 -3.94 0.89 -32.78
N ALA A 77 -5.24 1.09 -32.97
CA ALA A 77 -5.78 1.94 -34.04
C ALA A 77 -5.37 3.41 -33.87
N ALA A 78 -5.32 3.89 -32.62
CA ALA A 78 -4.83 5.21 -32.25
C ALA A 78 -3.30 5.33 -32.31
N LYS A 79 -2.57 4.25 -32.63
CA LYS A 79 -1.10 4.20 -32.63
C LYS A 79 -0.50 4.60 -31.28
N ALA A 80 -1.14 4.16 -30.18
CA ALA A 80 -0.58 4.27 -28.85
C ALA A 80 0.82 3.66 -28.80
N SER A 81 1.66 4.12 -27.87
CA SER A 81 3.02 3.62 -27.75
C SER A 81 3.02 2.11 -27.43
N PRO A 82 4.08 1.38 -27.80
CA PRO A 82 4.23 -0.03 -27.40
C PRO A 82 4.15 -0.21 -25.87
N GLN A 83 4.63 0.77 -25.11
CA GLN A 83 4.64 0.75 -23.66
C GLN A 83 3.23 0.94 -23.08
N ALA A 84 2.42 1.85 -23.65
CA ALA A 84 1.03 2.06 -23.25
C ALA A 84 0.19 0.78 -23.47
N ILE A 85 0.36 0.14 -24.63
CA ILE A 85 -0.32 -1.13 -24.95
C ILE A 85 0.11 -2.25 -23.98
N ALA A 86 1.41 -2.33 -23.65
CA ALA A 86 1.91 -3.32 -22.70
C ALA A 86 1.36 -3.09 -21.28
N ALA A 87 1.26 -1.84 -20.84
CA ALA A 87 0.68 -1.50 -19.53
C ALA A 87 -0.80 -1.87 -19.48
N ALA A 88 -1.57 -1.52 -20.51
CA ALA A 88 -2.98 -1.86 -20.62
C ALA A 88 -3.21 -3.39 -20.61
N HIS A 89 -2.38 -4.15 -21.33
CA HIS A 89 -2.44 -5.61 -21.30
C HIS A 89 -2.14 -6.17 -19.90
N GLN A 90 -1.15 -5.63 -19.19
CA GLN A 90 -0.83 -6.05 -17.83
C GLN A 90 -1.98 -5.74 -16.85
N LEU A 91 -2.67 -4.61 -17.00
CA LEU A 91 -3.85 -4.26 -16.21
C LEU A 91 -5.05 -5.17 -16.52
N GLY A 92 -5.31 -5.44 -17.80
CA GLY A 92 -6.36 -6.36 -18.24
C GLY A 92 -6.15 -7.80 -17.76
N ALA A 93 -4.90 -8.29 -17.76
CA ALA A 93 -4.56 -9.60 -17.22
C ALA A 93 -4.86 -9.76 -15.71
N GLN A 94 -4.99 -8.64 -14.98
CA GLN A 94 -5.40 -8.59 -13.58
C GLN A 94 -6.91 -8.42 -13.40
N GLY A 95 -7.69 -8.51 -14.49
CA GLY A 95 -9.14 -8.33 -14.48
C GLY A 95 -9.57 -6.86 -14.40
N ASN A 96 -8.65 -5.92 -14.64
CA ASN A 96 -8.89 -4.49 -14.51
C ASN A 96 -8.51 -3.73 -15.79
N PRO A 97 -9.22 -3.92 -16.92
CA PRO A 97 -8.96 -3.17 -18.14
C PRO A 97 -8.87 -1.66 -17.87
N GLY A 98 -7.74 -1.08 -18.24
CA GLY A 98 -7.41 0.32 -17.99
C GLY A 98 -6.13 0.72 -18.69
N TYR A 99 -5.75 1.99 -18.52
CA TYR A 99 -4.57 2.57 -19.16
C TYR A 99 -3.94 3.64 -18.29
N VAL A 100 -2.65 3.94 -18.51
CA VAL A 100 -1.96 5.03 -17.81
C VAL A 100 -2.42 6.36 -18.42
N SER A 101 -3.10 7.20 -17.65
CA SER A 101 -3.57 8.52 -18.10
C SER A 101 -2.61 9.65 -17.72
N ALA A 102 -1.81 9.45 -16.67
CA ALA A 102 -0.77 10.40 -16.28
C ALA A 102 0.41 9.70 -15.58
N TRP A 103 1.57 10.36 -15.64
CA TRP A 103 2.79 9.94 -14.95
C TRP A 103 3.44 11.13 -14.25
N ARG A 104 4.01 10.90 -13.07
CA ARG A 104 4.96 11.81 -12.44
C ARG A 104 6.05 11.03 -11.71
N ASP A 105 7.23 11.61 -11.63
CA ASP A 105 8.28 11.14 -10.72
C ASP A 105 8.18 11.90 -9.40
N GLN A 106 8.31 11.19 -8.28
CA GLN A 106 8.44 11.78 -6.97
C GLN A 106 9.59 11.12 -6.23
N ASP A 107 10.68 11.86 -6.05
CA ASP A 107 11.89 11.41 -5.37
C ASP A 107 12.50 10.12 -5.99
N GLY A 108 12.32 9.88 -7.30
CA GLY A 108 12.79 8.67 -7.98
C GLY A 108 11.83 7.47 -7.89
N VAL A 109 10.62 7.67 -7.38
CA VAL A 109 9.50 6.72 -7.46
C VAL A 109 8.54 7.19 -8.54
N GLY A 110 8.20 6.31 -9.47
CA GLY A 110 7.18 6.59 -10.48
C GLY A 110 5.79 6.55 -9.87
N ILE A 111 4.93 7.49 -10.25
CA ILE A 111 3.53 7.51 -9.85
C ILE A 111 2.69 7.56 -11.13
N ALA A 112 2.03 6.44 -11.43
CA ALA A 112 1.10 6.31 -12.54
C ALA A 112 -0.33 6.53 -12.06
N THR A 113 -1.04 7.47 -12.69
CA THR A 113 -2.49 7.54 -12.61
C THR A 113 -3.07 6.60 -13.66
N ILE A 114 -3.93 5.69 -13.23
CA ILE A 114 -4.57 4.69 -14.08
C ILE A 114 -6.03 5.06 -14.24
N GLU A 115 -6.51 5.10 -15.48
CA GLU A 115 -7.93 5.20 -15.77
C GLU A 115 -8.52 3.80 -16.03
N TYR A 116 -9.64 3.50 -15.38
CA TYR A 116 -10.40 2.26 -15.51
C TYR A 116 -11.79 2.57 -16.07
N PRO A 117 -11.90 2.87 -17.38
CA PRO A 117 -13.10 3.45 -17.98
C PRO A 117 -14.32 2.52 -17.96
N PHE A 118 -14.14 1.23 -17.67
CA PHE A 118 -15.19 0.22 -17.68
C PHE A 118 -15.63 -0.23 -16.29
N ARG A 119 -15.04 0.34 -15.23
CA ARG A 119 -15.55 0.12 -13.86
C ARG A 119 -16.86 0.89 -13.68
N ALA A 120 -17.70 0.42 -12.76
CA ALA A 120 -19.02 1.01 -12.52
C ALA A 120 -18.97 2.25 -11.62
N ASN A 121 -17.97 2.34 -10.73
CA ASN A 121 -17.97 3.32 -9.63
C ASN A 121 -16.64 4.11 -9.55
N THR A 122 -15.51 3.41 -9.37
CA THR A 122 -14.20 4.04 -9.24
C THR A 122 -13.40 3.85 -10.52
N ASN A 123 -13.29 4.92 -11.31
CA ASN A 123 -12.68 4.89 -12.64
C ASN A 123 -11.24 5.39 -12.66
N GLU A 124 -10.63 5.63 -11.50
CA GLU A 124 -9.23 6.03 -11.36
C GLU A 124 -8.55 5.18 -10.28
N GLY A 125 -7.25 4.95 -10.40
CA GLY A 125 -6.41 4.40 -9.34
C GLY A 125 -4.97 4.91 -9.46
N THR A 126 -4.16 4.66 -8.44
CA THR A 126 -2.75 5.06 -8.42
C THR A 126 -1.83 3.86 -8.24
N LEU A 127 -0.87 3.70 -9.16
CA LEU A 127 0.23 2.74 -9.00
C LEU A 127 1.53 3.47 -8.68
N LEU A 128 2.20 3.05 -7.62
CA LEU A 128 3.59 3.38 -7.35
C LEU A 128 4.48 2.41 -8.10
N VAL A 129 5.49 2.92 -8.80
CA VAL A 129 6.41 2.14 -9.62
C VAL A 129 7.82 2.34 -9.10
N ASP A 130 8.40 1.24 -8.61
CA ASP A 130 9.74 1.24 -8.05
C ASP A 130 10.81 1.21 -9.16
N SER A 131 12.08 1.40 -8.79
CA SER A 131 13.20 1.43 -9.76
C SER A 131 13.47 0.11 -10.47
N ALA A 132 12.96 -1.01 -9.95
CA ALA A 132 13.00 -2.32 -10.59
C ALA A 132 11.77 -2.57 -11.48
N GLY A 133 10.82 -1.62 -11.52
CA GLY A 133 9.62 -1.70 -12.33
C GLY A 133 8.46 -2.43 -11.67
N HIS A 134 8.56 -2.77 -10.38
CA HIS A 134 7.45 -3.34 -9.62
C HIS A 134 6.38 -2.30 -9.37
N THR A 135 5.12 -2.74 -9.40
CA THR A 135 3.98 -1.84 -9.14
C THR A 135 3.32 -2.19 -7.81
N VAL A 136 2.99 -1.15 -7.04
CA VAL A 136 2.17 -1.22 -5.84
C VAL A 136 0.93 -0.36 -6.05
N ASP A 137 -0.25 -1.00 -5.99
CA ASP A 137 -1.53 -0.30 -6.02
C ASP A 137 -1.83 0.30 -4.64
N VAL A 138 -2.00 1.61 -4.57
CA VAL A 138 -2.27 2.31 -3.30
C VAL A 138 -3.70 2.13 -2.83
N ASP A 139 -4.61 1.66 -3.68
CA ASP A 139 -6.02 1.41 -3.38
C ASP A 139 -6.30 -0.07 -3.07
N ALA A 140 -5.36 -0.97 -3.39
CA ALA A 140 -5.49 -2.41 -3.15
C ALA A 140 -5.14 -2.81 -1.71
N ASP A 141 -6.06 -3.51 -1.04
CA ASP A 141 -5.88 -4.09 0.29
C ASP A 141 -5.29 -3.09 1.30
N VAL A 142 -5.77 -1.83 1.29
CA VAL A 142 -5.26 -0.76 2.16
C VAL A 142 -5.47 -1.04 3.65
N LEU A 143 -6.52 -1.77 3.99
CA LEU A 143 -6.82 -2.25 5.33
C LEU A 143 -7.09 -3.77 5.31
N PRO A 144 -6.03 -4.59 5.26
CA PRO A 144 -6.20 -6.04 5.18
C PRO A 144 -6.74 -6.59 6.52
N GLU A 145 -7.45 -7.72 6.46
CA GLU A 145 -8.15 -8.30 7.62
C GLU A 145 -7.25 -8.45 8.85
N MET A 146 -6.01 -8.89 8.65
CA MET A 146 -5.02 -9.06 9.73
C MET A 146 -4.69 -7.75 10.47
N SER A 147 -4.86 -6.60 9.83
CA SER A 147 -4.62 -5.28 10.42
C SER A 147 -5.79 -4.76 11.24
N ARG A 148 -6.99 -5.34 11.11
CA ARG A 148 -8.19 -4.85 11.84
C ARG A 148 -8.08 -5.06 13.35
N ALA A 149 -7.23 -5.98 13.79
CA ALA A 149 -6.92 -6.20 15.20
C ALA A 149 -5.78 -5.30 15.74
N ASP A 150 -5.11 -4.54 14.86
CA ASP A 150 -4.02 -3.64 15.26
C ASP A 150 -4.55 -2.55 16.21
N ALA A 151 -3.79 -2.24 17.26
CA ALA A 151 -4.18 -1.24 18.26
C ALA A 151 -4.35 0.18 17.66
N THR A 152 -3.70 0.46 16.53
CA THR A 152 -3.78 1.71 15.76
C THR A 152 -5.12 1.87 15.04
N VAL A 153 -5.77 0.76 14.71
CA VAL A 153 -6.95 0.73 13.82
C VAL A 153 -8.20 0.31 14.58
N LYS A 154 -8.06 -0.69 15.45
CA LYS A 154 -9.18 -1.33 16.17
C LYS A 154 -10.11 -0.35 16.89
N PRO A 155 -9.62 0.66 17.64
CA PRO A 155 -10.51 1.58 18.34
C PRO A 155 -11.47 2.33 17.40
N PHE A 156 -10.99 2.73 16.22
CA PHE A 156 -11.84 3.37 15.21
C PHE A 156 -12.86 2.38 14.64
N LEU A 157 -12.42 1.17 14.26
CA LEU A 157 -13.33 0.17 13.69
C LEU A 157 -14.39 -0.31 14.69
N ASP A 158 -14.07 -0.36 15.98
CA ASP A 158 -15.05 -0.68 17.02
C ASP A 158 -16.12 0.42 17.16
N ALA A 159 -15.74 1.69 16.95
CA ALA A 159 -16.66 2.84 16.98
C ALA A 159 -17.44 3.02 15.65
N HIS A 160 -16.86 2.58 14.53
CA HIS A 160 -17.39 2.73 13.17
C HIS A 160 -17.39 1.37 12.45
N PRO A 161 -18.19 0.38 12.89
CA PRO A 161 -18.11 -1.00 12.39
C PRO A 161 -18.48 -1.14 10.91
N ASP A 162 -19.27 -0.21 10.37
CA ASP A 162 -19.72 -0.21 8.98
C ASP A 162 -18.81 0.62 8.06
N ALA A 163 -17.78 1.28 8.61
CA ALA A 163 -16.86 2.08 7.83
C ALA A 163 -15.86 1.21 7.06
N SER A 164 -15.67 1.52 5.79
CA SER A 164 -14.70 0.86 4.91
C SER A 164 -13.91 1.88 4.09
N PRO A 165 -12.72 1.54 3.60
CA PRO A 165 -11.93 2.44 2.75
C PRO A 165 -12.62 2.69 1.40
N PHE A 166 -12.65 3.94 0.95
CA PHE A 166 -13.17 4.35 -0.36
C PHE A 166 -12.06 4.93 -1.22
N ALA A 167 -11.75 4.27 -2.33
CA ALA A 167 -10.83 4.76 -3.34
C ALA A 167 -11.40 5.99 -4.10
N PRO A 168 -10.55 6.87 -4.64
CA PRO A 168 -9.08 6.77 -4.65
C PRO A 168 -8.43 7.31 -3.36
N ALA A 169 -7.28 6.75 -3.00
CA ALA A 169 -6.40 7.29 -1.99
C ALA A 169 -5.66 8.54 -2.52
N GLU A 170 -5.52 9.56 -1.69
CA GLU A 170 -4.88 10.82 -2.05
C GLU A 170 -3.47 10.92 -1.48
N ALA A 171 -2.53 11.44 -2.26
CA ALA A 171 -1.19 11.73 -1.77
C ALA A 171 -1.27 12.80 -0.66
N SER A 172 -0.74 12.48 0.51
CA SER A 172 -0.89 13.29 1.73
C SER A 172 0.44 13.67 2.39
N GLY A 173 1.56 13.16 1.87
CA GLY A 173 2.89 13.58 2.30
C GLY A 173 4.00 12.70 1.74
N SER A 174 5.23 13.15 1.94
CA SER A 174 6.44 12.36 1.73
C SER A 174 7.49 12.70 2.78
N GLU A 175 8.35 11.73 3.09
CA GLU A 175 9.41 11.86 4.08
C GLU A 175 10.69 11.18 3.58
N ALA A 176 11.84 11.83 3.77
CA ALA A 176 13.12 11.17 3.61
C ALA A 176 13.41 10.26 4.80
N LEU A 177 13.84 9.02 4.53
CA LEU A 177 14.17 8.06 5.58
C LEU A 177 15.67 8.15 5.94
N PRO A 178 16.07 7.88 7.20
CA PRO A 178 17.46 7.99 7.64
C PRO A 178 18.47 7.12 6.87
N ASN A 179 17.99 6.04 6.26
CA ASN A 179 18.80 5.13 5.43
C ASN A 179 18.97 5.62 3.97
N GLY A 180 18.51 6.83 3.64
CA GLY A 180 18.49 7.35 2.26
C GLY A 180 17.27 6.90 1.44
N GLY A 181 16.35 6.15 2.04
CA GLY A 181 15.07 5.78 1.45
C GLY A 181 14.09 6.96 1.39
N VAL A 182 12.92 6.70 0.81
CA VAL A 182 11.79 7.64 0.78
C VAL A 182 10.51 6.95 1.21
N ARG A 183 9.69 7.65 1.96
CA ARG A 183 8.35 7.24 2.38
C ARG A 183 7.34 8.12 1.65
N LEU A 184 6.41 7.49 0.95
CA LEU A 184 5.25 8.16 0.36
C LEU A 184 4.01 7.85 1.20
N ILE A 185 3.18 8.85 1.51
CA ILE A 185 2.03 8.69 2.40
C ILE A 185 0.75 9.00 1.65
N TYR A 186 -0.17 8.04 1.63
CA TYR A 186 -1.49 8.17 1.04
C TYR A 186 -2.58 8.13 2.11
N SER A 187 -3.63 8.92 1.90
CA SER A 187 -4.80 9.00 2.75
C SER A 187 -6.01 8.44 2.02
N THR A 188 -6.67 7.44 2.60
CA THR A 188 -7.89 6.86 2.06
C THR A 188 -9.06 7.20 2.98
N PRO A 189 -10.14 7.83 2.48
CA PRO A 189 -11.31 8.11 3.31
C PRO A 189 -12.02 6.82 3.72
N LEU A 190 -12.56 6.81 4.93
CA LEU A 190 -13.43 5.76 5.42
C LEU A 190 -14.86 6.28 5.47
N ARG A 191 -15.78 5.52 4.86
CA ARG A 191 -17.20 5.88 4.75
C ARG A 191 -18.06 4.63 4.90
N THR A 192 -19.33 4.84 5.22
CA THR A 192 -20.38 3.80 5.21
C THR A 192 -21.10 3.67 3.86
N CYS A 193 -21.02 4.70 3.01
CA CYS A 193 -21.57 4.68 1.66
C CYS A 193 -20.85 5.66 0.72
N HIS A 194 -21.04 5.51 -0.59
CA HIS A 194 -20.34 6.31 -1.60
C HIS A 194 -20.61 7.82 -1.50
N ALA A 195 -21.82 8.21 -1.09
CA ALA A 195 -22.24 9.61 -0.93
C ALA A 195 -22.28 10.07 0.54
N CYS A 196 -21.82 9.24 1.47
CA CYS A 196 -21.83 9.56 2.90
C CYS A 196 -20.68 10.51 3.24
N ALA A 197 -20.82 11.22 4.37
CA ALA A 197 -19.71 11.94 4.96
C ALA A 197 -18.58 10.97 5.33
N GLU A 198 -17.37 11.51 5.44
CA GLU A 198 -16.21 10.77 5.94
C GLU A 198 -16.36 10.51 7.43
N ASP A 199 -16.32 9.24 7.79
CA ASP A 199 -16.28 8.79 9.18
C ASP A 199 -14.85 8.85 9.73
N GLY A 200 -13.86 8.72 8.84
CA GLY A 200 -12.44 8.84 9.18
C GLY A 200 -11.52 8.78 7.97
N VAL A 201 -10.21 8.77 8.23
CA VAL A 201 -9.16 8.71 7.21
C VAL A 201 -8.08 7.73 7.65
N LEU A 202 -7.80 6.76 6.78
CA LEU A 202 -6.69 5.83 6.93
C LEU A 202 -5.46 6.40 6.25
N ARG A 203 -4.35 6.52 6.98
CA ARG A 203 -3.06 6.92 6.42
C ARG A 203 -2.13 5.72 6.29
N VAL A 204 -1.64 5.48 5.08
CA VAL A 204 -0.71 4.38 4.78
C VAL A 204 0.58 4.96 4.22
N ALA A 205 1.70 4.53 4.80
CA ALA A 205 3.04 4.77 4.28
C ALA A 205 3.47 3.65 3.34
N TYR A 206 4.14 4.02 2.26
CA TYR A 206 4.79 3.15 1.29
C TYR A 206 6.26 3.51 1.26
N ASP A 207 7.10 2.60 1.73
CA ASP A 207 8.52 2.83 1.91
C ASP A 207 9.32 2.28 0.72
N PHE A 208 10.31 3.05 0.30
CA PHE A 208 11.25 2.70 -0.74
C PHE A 208 12.66 2.82 -0.20
N ASP A 209 13.51 1.85 -0.52
CA ASP A 209 14.90 1.83 -0.08
C ASP A 209 15.75 2.93 -0.76
N ALA A 210 17.03 3.01 -0.41
CA ALA A 210 17.96 3.96 -1.01
C ALA A 210 18.20 3.73 -2.52
N GLN A 211 17.78 2.58 -3.06
CA GLN A 211 17.80 2.26 -4.48
C GLN A 211 16.43 2.49 -5.13
N ARG A 212 15.44 3.02 -4.40
CA ARG A 212 14.05 3.22 -4.83
C ARG A 212 13.32 1.92 -5.17
N ARG A 213 13.69 0.82 -4.53
CA ARG A 213 12.91 -0.43 -4.57
C ARG A 213 11.89 -0.42 -3.45
N PHE A 214 10.71 -0.96 -3.71
CA PHE A 214 9.67 -1.04 -2.69
C PHE A 214 10.13 -1.91 -1.51
N ALA A 215 10.02 -1.37 -0.30
CA ALA A 215 10.48 -2.00 0.94
C ALA A 215 9.32 -2.45 1.85
N GLY A 216 8.10 -2.01 1.56
CA GLY A 216 6.89 -2.42 2.27
C GLY A 216 5.92 -1.28 2.52
N LYS A 217 4.75 -1.61 3.07
CA LYS A 217 3.75 -0.63 3.51
C LYS A 217 3.43 -0.75 4.99
N GLN A 218 2.97 0.35 5.57
CA GLN A 218 2.64 0.46 6.99
C GLN A 218 1.42 1.36 7.18
N ILE A 219 0.43 0.92 7.96
CA ILE A 219 -0.62 1.81 8.46
C ILE A 219 0.00 2.73 9.51
N LEU A 220 -0.10 4.03 9.28
CA LEU A 220 0.42 5.05 10.20
C LEU A 220 -0.59 5.37 11.29
N ASP A 221 -1.82 5.66 10.87
CA ASP A 221 -2.93 6.02 11.74
C ASP A 221 -4.26 5.80 11.04
N LEU A 222 -5.30 5.63 11.85
CA LEU A 222 -6.68 5.68 11.44
C LEU A 222 -7.44 6.57 12.44
N ARG A 223 -8.04 7.65 11.94
CA ARG A 223 -8.65 8.70 12.76
C ARG A 223 -9.96 9.20 12.18
#